data_AF-A0AAW1CNB2-F1
#
_entry.id   AF-A0AAW1CNB2-F1
#
_cell.length_a   1.000
_cell.length_b   1.000
_cell.length_c   1.000
_cell.angle_alpha   90.00
_cell.angle_beta   90.00
_cell.angle_gamma   90.00
#
_symmetry.space_group_name_H-M   'P 1'
#
loop_
_entity.id
_entity.type
_entity.pdbx_description
1 polymer ?
#
loop_
_entity_poly.entity_id
_entity_poly.type
_entity_poly.pdbx_seq_one_letter_code
_entity_poly.pdbx_strand_id
1 'polypeptide(L)'
;MELVVGSREVLDVVDTLSTFVAATCALLRALRFLSKRRDITNILDRLELLRLQMLKDNEYKHFVIHTENIGRKILTVLFISFNSFPFASLAMIIWGNYIDEFQEKRDFLKIWIPWNKEELWSDIFTNLLLLITTTCGMDVFSATSSIDITFALYISACTKILENKLINKGIKNEEIYEQHKLITELE
;
A
#
# COMPACT_ATOMS: atom_id res chain seq x y z
N MET A 1 -9.26 40.76 -6.42
CA MET A 1 -9.50 40.12 -5.10
C MET A 1 -10.51 38.99 -5.22
N GLU A 2 -11.61 39.14 -5.98
CA GLU A 2 -12.58 38.07 -6.25
C GLU A 2 -12.01 36.83 -6.96
N LEU A 3 -11.04 36.99 -7.88
CA LEU A 3 -10.36 35.86 -8.53
C LEU A 3 -9.58 34.95 -7.55
N VAL A 4 -9.08 35.52 -6.45
CA VAL A 4 -8.31 34.78 -5.42
C VAL A 4 -9.28 34.02 -4.49
N VAL A 5 -10.44 34.60 -4.19
CA VAL A 5 -11.50 33.96 -3.39
C VAL A 5 -12.10 32.79 -4.15
N GLY A 6 -12.46 32.97 -5.43
CA GLY A 6 -12.94 31.88 -6.28
C GLY A 6 -11.90 30.76 -6.47
N SER A 7 -10.60 31.09 -6.50
CA SER A 7 -9.55 30.06 -6.58
C SER A 7 -9.38 29.27 -5.27
N ARG A 8 -9.59 29.88 -4.10
CA ARG A 8 -9.52 29.18 -2.81
C ARG A 8 -10.67 28.20 -2.63
N GLU A 9 -11.89 28.61 -2.96
CA GLU A 9 -13.06 27.74 -2.90
C GLU A 9 -12.92 26.50 -3.81
N VAL A 10 -12.40 26.68 -5.02
CA VAL A 10 -12.14 25.56 -5.95
C VAL A 10 -11.05 24.63 -5.40
N LEU A 11 -9.98 25.17 -4.83
CA LEU A 11 -8.91 24.37 -4.21
C LEU A 11 -9.44 23.57 -3.02
N ASP A 12 -10.29 24.16 -2.19
CA ASP A 12 -10.89 23.47 -1.04
C ASP A 12 -11.83 22.33 -1.46
N VAL A 13 -12.61 22.53 -2.53
CA VAL A 13 -13.45 21.47 -3.09
C VAL A 13 -12.60 20.32 -3.63
N VAL A 14 -11.55 20.62 -4.40
CA VAL A 14 -10.65 19.59 -4.96
C VAL A 14 -9.96 18.81 -3.85
N ASP A 15 -9.46 19.49 -2.82
CA ASP A 15 -8.80 18.89 -1.68
C ASP A 15 -9.74 17.94 -0.90
N THR A 16 -10.96 18.40 -0.63
CA THR A 16 -11.99 17.60 0.05
C THR A 16 -12.39 16.38 -0.78
N LEU A 17 -12.56 16.54 -2.08
CA LEU A 17 -12.95 15.45 -2.99
C LEU A 17 -11.81 14.44 -3.15
N SER A 18 -10.55 14.90 -3.19
CA SER A 18 -9.38 14.03 -3.21
C SER A 18 -9.28 13.18 -1.94
N THR A 19 -9.53 13.80 -0.78
CA THR A 19 -9.51 13.13 0.52
C THR A 19 -10.61 12.09 0.61
N PHE A 20 -11.81 12.41 0.14
CA PHE A 20 -12.94 11.49 0.08
C PHE A 20 -12.67 10.28 -0.83
N VAL A 21 -12.12 10.52 -2.03
CA VAL A 21 -11.75 9.44 -2.96
C VAL A 21 -10.66 8.55 -2.36
N ALA A 22 -9.63 9.14 -1.74
CA ALA A 22 -8.57 8.38 -1.08
C ALA A 22 -9.10 7.49 0.05
N ALA A 23 -9.95 8.03 0.92
CA ALA A 23 -10.58 7.29 2.02
C ALA A 23 -11.47 6.15 1.50
N THR A 24 -12.28 6.41 0.46
CA THR A 24 -13.14 5.41 -0.16
C THR A 24 -12.33 4.28 -0.79
N CYS A 25 -11.24 4.61 -1.48
CA CYS A 25 -10.32 3.63 -2.04
C CYS A 25 -9.68 2.75 -0.96
N ALA A 26 -9.24 3.34 0.15
CA ALA A 26 -8.68 2.59 1.28
C ALA A 26 -9.71 1.63 1.90
N LEU A 27 -10.95 2.09 2.12
CA LEU A 27 -12.05 1.27 2.64
C LEU A 27 -12.40 0.13 1.69
N LEU A 28 -12.50 0.39 0.39
CA LEU A 28 -12.79 -0.64 -0.61
C LEU A 28 -11.68 -1.71 -0.65
N ARG A 29 -10.41 -1.31 -0.54
CA ARG A 29 -9.29 -2.26 -0.44
C ARG A 29 -9.40 -3.11 0.82
N ALA A 30 -9.66 -2.49 1.98
CA ALA A 30 -9.82 -3.19 3.24
C ALA A 30 -10.98 -4.22 3.18
N LEU A 31 -12.14 -3.79 2.66
CA LEU A 31 -13.31 -4.66 2.51
C LEU A 31 -13.06 -5.81 1.54
N ARG A 32 -12.38 -5.56 0.40
CA ARG A 32 -12.00 -6.63 -0.53
C ARG A 32 -11.06 -7.64 0.12
N PHE A 33 -10.06 -7.16 0.85
CA PHE A 33 -9.12 -8.02 1.57
C PHE A 33 -9.84 -8.91 2.60
N LEU A 34 -10.73 -8.32 3.40
CA LEU A 34 -11.53 -9.06 4.38
C LEU A 34 -12.47 -10.07 3.72
N SER A 35 -13.16 -9.67 2.65
CA SER A 35 -14.14 -10.51 1.95
C SER A 35 -13.48 -11.69 1.24
N LYS A 36 -12.26 -11.52 0.73
CA LYS A 36 -11.51 -12.54 -0.01
C LYS A 36 -10.37 -13.17 0.79
N ARG A 37 -10.39 -13.05 2.13
CA ARG A 37 -9.29 -13.50 2.99
C ARG A 37 -8.89 -14.95 2.71
N ARG A 38 -9.87 -15.85 2.53
CA ARG A 38 -9.63 -17.27 2.26
C ARG A 38 -8.90 -17.49 0.94
N ASP A 39 -9.31 -16.79 -0.11
CA ASP A 39 -8.71 -16.89 -1.44
C ASP A 39 -7.27 -16.34 -1.41
N ILE A 40 -7.07 -15.21 -0.73
CA ILE A 40 -5.74 -14.60 -0.56
C ILE A 40 -4.81 -15.56 0.19
N THR A 41 -5.27 -16.19 1.28
CA THR A 41 -4.45 -17.18 2.00
C THR A 41 -4.10 -18.37 1.10
N ASN A 42 -5.05 -18.90 0.34
CA ASN A 42 -4.80 -20.01 -0.58
C ASN A 42 -3.79 -19.64 -1.68
N ILE A 43 -3.86 -18.41 -2.22
CA ILE A 43 -2.89 -17.89 -3.19
C ILE A 43 -1.50 -17.79 -2.55
N LEU A 44 -1.39 -17.28 -1.32
CA LEU A 44 -0.12 -17.18 -0.61
C LEU A 44 0.50 -18.56 -0.32
N ASP A 45 -0.31 -19.54 0.08
CA ASP A 45 0.15 -20.91 0.33
C ASP A 45 0.71 -21.55 -0.96
N ARG A 46 0.01 -21.36 -2.09
CA ARG A 46 0.48 -21.83 -3.42
C ARG A 46 1.79 -21.15 -3.83
N LEU A 47 1.89 -19.84 -3.57
CA LEU A 47 3.10 -19.07 -3.83
C LEU A 47 4.30 -19.59 -3.01
N GLU A 48 4.07 -19.94 -1.75
CA GLU A 48 5.09 -20.49 -0.85
C GLU A 48 5.54 -21.88 -1.31
N LEU A 49 4.62 -22.73 -1.76
CA LEU A 49 4.97 -24.03 -2.36
C LEU A 49 5.85 -23.87 -3.61
N LEU A 50 5.50 -22.94 -4.51
CA LEU A 50 6.30 -22.62 -5.69
C LEU A 50 7.69 -22.11 -5.32
N ARG A 51 7.77 -21.20 -4.34
CA ARG A 51 9.04 -20.71 -3.79
C ARG A 51 9.91 -21.86 -3.29
N LEU A 52 9.36 -22.79 -2.51
CA LEU A 52 10.08 -23.95 -1.98
C LEU A 52 10.56 -24.88 -3.10
N GLN A 53 9.77 -25.07 -4.16
CA GLN A 53 10.20 -25.85 -5.32
C GLN A 53 11.39 -25.21 -6.05
N MET A 54 11.34 -23.90 -6.29
CA MET A 54 12.44 -23.18 -6.95
C MET A 54 13.72 -23.12 -6.09
N LEU A 55 13.59 -23.06 -4.77
CA LEU A 55 14.72 -23.08 -3.84
C LEU A 55 15.48 -24.42 -3.83
N LYS A 56 14.79 -25.53 -4.15
CA LYS A 56 15.40 -26.86 -4.28
C LYS A 56 16.26 -26.98 -5.55
N ASP A 57 15.95 -26.20 -6.57
CA ASP A 57 16.71 -26.18 -7.82
C ASP A 57 17.93 -25.26 -7.67
N ASN A 58 19.11 -25.87 -7.48
CA ASN A 58 20.36 -25.16 -7.20
C ASN A 58 20.75 -24.17 -8.32
N GLU A 59 20.27 -24.40 -9.54
CA GLU A 59 20.51 -23.56 -10.72
C GLU A 59 19.73 -22.23 -10.65
N TYR A 60 18.51 -22.23 -10.10
CA TYR A 60 17.62 -21.05 -10.06
C TYR A 60 17.48 -20.42 -8.67
N LYS A 61 18.03 -21.06 -7.64
CA LYS A 61 18.04 -20.56 -6.26
C LYS A 61 18.52 -19.11 -6.13
N HIS A 62 19.55 -18.72 -6.89
CA HIS A 62 20.09 -17.35 -6.84
C HIS A 62 19.07 -16.31 -7.33
N PHE A 63 18.25 -16.63 -8.33
CA PHE A 63 17.19 -15.73 -8.82
C PHE A 63 16.12 -15.48 -7.76
N VAL A 64 15.71 -16.53 -7.03
CA VAL A 64 14.73 -16.42 -5.94
C VAL A 64 15.28 -15.55 -4.81
N ILE A 65 16.50 -15.83 -4.34
CA ILE A 65 17.15 -15.05 -3.26
C ILE A 65 17.33 -13.58 -3.66
N HIS A 66 17.73 -13.31 -4.90
CA HIS A 66 17.87 -11.95 -5.40
C HIS A 66 16.53 -11.20 -5.41
N THR A 67 15.47 -11.86 -5.87
CA THR A 67 14.10 -11.30 -5.88
C THR A 67 13.60 -11.02 -4.46
N GLU A 68 13.85 -11.92 -3.51
CA GLU A 68 13.50 -11.72 -2.10
C GLU A 68 14.22 -10.53 -1.47
N ASN A 69 15.52 -10.37 -1.77
CA ASN A 69 16.29 -9.24 -1.29
C ASN A 69 15.78 -7.90 -1.85
N ILE A 70 15.42 -7.86 -3.14
CA ILE A 70 14.79 -6.68 -3.75
C ILE A 70 13.43 -6.42 -3.10
N GLY A 71 12.59 -7.44 -2.99
CA GLY A 71 11.27 -7.34 -2.38
C GLY A 71 11.35 -6.81 -0.96
N ARG A 72 12.25 -7.34 -0.14
CA ARG A 72 12.45 -6.86 1.24
C ARG A 72 12.84 -5.39 1.30
N LYS A 73 13.72 -4.92 0.42
CA LYS A 73 14.08 -3.50 0.34
C LYS A 73 12.87 -2.62 -0.04
N ILE A 74 12.12 -3.02 -1.08
CA ILE A 74 10.92 -2.28 -1.52
C ILE A 74 9.89 -2.22 -0.38
N LEU A 75 9.59 -3.35 0.24
CA LEU A 75 8.66 -3.44 1.36
C LEU A 75 9.09 -2.58 2.54
N THR A 76 10.39 -2.55 2.85
CA THR A 76 10.93 -1.71 3.92
C THR A 76 10.74 -0.22 3.62
N VAL A 77 11.04 0.20 2.38
CA VAL A 77 10.85 1.60 1.94
C VAL A 77 9.38 1.99 1.98
N LEU A 78 8.48 1.13 1.53
CA LEU A 78 7.04 1.39 1.56
C LEU A 78 6.52 1.46 2.98
N PHE A 79 6.91 0.52 3.84
CA PHE A 79 6.52 0.51 5.24
C PHE A 79 6.94 1.80 5.94
N ILE A 80 8.19 2.23 5.77
CA ILE A 80 8.71 3.49 6.33
C ILE A 80 7.93 4.67 5.76
N SER A 81 7.70 4.70 4.45
CA SER A 81 7.03 5.84 3.79
C SER A 81 5.59 6.00 4.27
N PHE A 82 4.81 4.92 4.28
CA PHE A 82 3.41 4.97 4.72
C PHE A 82 3.26 5.26 6.21
N ASN A 83 4.13 4.69 7.06
CA ASN A 83 4.08 4.95 8.51
C ASN A 83 4.61 6.34 8.87
N SER A 84 5.54 6.91 8.11
CA SER A 84 6.06 8.26 8.38
C SER A 84 5.11 9.36 7.91
N PHE A 85 4.29 9.10 6.90
CA PHE A 85 3.35 10.06 6.33
C PHE A 85 2.43 10.74 7.36
N PRO A 86 1.73 10.01 8.26
CA PRO A 86 0.86 10.67 9.23
C PRO A 86 1.65 11.57 10.20
N PHE A 87 2.83 11.17 10.65
CA PHE A 87 3.64 12.02 11.54
C PHE A 87 4.17 13.26 10.82
N ALA A 88 4.61 13.10 9.56
CA ALA A 88 5.08 14.23 8.75
C ALA A 88 3.95 15.22 8.47
N SER A 89 2.74 14.73 8.16
CA SER A 89 1.55 15.57 7.98
C SER A 89 1.21 16.35 9.27
N LEU A 90 1.30 15.71 10.44
CA LEU A 90 1.04 16.35 11.74
C LEU A 90 2.04 17.48 12.00
N ALA A 91 3.32 17.21 11.76
CA ALA A 91 4.37 18.21 11.91
C ALA A 91 4.14 19.42 10.98
N MET A 92 3.74 19.18 9.73
CA MET A 92 3.44 20.26 8.77
C MET A 92 2.22 21.08 9.18
N ILE A 93 1.21 20.45 9.78
CA ILE A 93 0.01 21.14 10.28
C ILE A 93 0.35 22.01 11.49
N ILE A 94 1.10 21.48 12.47
CA ILE A 94 1.56 22.26 13.62
C ILE A 94 2.39 23.45 13.14
N TRP A 95 3.31 23.21 12.20
CA TRP A 95 4.15 24.26 11.64
C TRP A 95 3.33 25.33 10.90
N GLY A 96 2.36 24.93 10.07
CA GLY A 96 1.47 25.84 9.37
C GLY A 96 0.61 26.68 10.31
N ASN A 97 0.04 26.05 11.35
CA ASN A 97 -0.76 26.74 12.35
C ASN A 97 0.09 27.72 13.19
N TYR A 98 1.35 27.39 13.48
CA TYR A 98 2.28 28.29 14.16
C TYR A 98 2.61 29.53 13.31
N ILE A 99 2.81 29.37 11.99
CA ILE A 99 3.05 30.49 11.07
C ILE A 99 1.83 31.41 10.97
N ASP A 100 0.63 30.85 10.91
CA ASP A 100 -0.62 31.61 10.77
C ASP A 100 -1.18 32.11 12.12
N GLU A 101 -0.39 32.07 13.20
CA GLU A 101 -0.81 32.46 14.57
C GLU A 101 -2.11 31.79 15.03
N PHE A 102 -2.39 30.58 14.54
CA PHE A 102 -3.63 29.83 14.78
C PHE A 102 -4.91 30.56 14.34
N GLN A 103 -4.81 31.54 13.43
CA GLN A 103 -5.98 32.25 12.89
C GLN A 103 -6.86 31.34 12.02
N GLU A 104 -6.26 30.37 11.33
CA GLU A 104 -6.96 29.35 10.54
C GLU A 104 -6.46 27.97 10.96
N LYS A 105 -7.24 27.26 11.80
CA LYS A 105 -6.87 25.91 12.26
C LYS A 105 -6.90 24.94 11.08
N ARG A 106 -5.72 24.57 10.58
CA ARG A 106 -5.59 23.54 9.55
C ARG A 106 -5.85 22.18 10.18
N ASP A 107 -6.80 21.45 9.61
CA ASP A 107 -7.13 20.09 10.03
C ASP A 107 -6.32 19.05 9.26
N PHE A 108 -6.06 17.93 9.94
CA PHE A 108 -5.38 16.76 9.36
C PHE A 108 -6.15 16.09 8.23
N LEU A 109 -7.47 16.17 8.33
CA LEU A 109 -8.40 15.63 7.36
C LEU A 109 -9.66 16.49 7.45
N LYS A 110 -10.12 17.05 6.33
CA LYS A 110 -11.33 17.89 6.25
C LYS A 110 -12.58 17.01 6.38
N ILE A 111 -12.82 16.47 7.57
CA ILE A 111 -13.99 15.67 7.92
C ILE A 111 -14.92 16.51 8.78
N TRP A 112 -16.22 16.39 8.53
CA TRP A 112 -17.22 16.98 9.40
C TRP A 112 -17.17 16.31 10.78
N ILE A 113 -16.97 17.13 11.82
CA ILE A 113 -16.87 16.66 13.20
C ILE A 113 -18.08 17.21 13.97
N PRO A 114 -18.86 16.35 14.65
CA PRO A 114 -20.13 16.74 15.24
C PRO A 114 -19.99 17.61 16.51
N TRP A 115 -18.78 17.85 17.01
CA TRP A 115 -18.52 18.59 18.24
C TRP A 115 -17.68 19.85 17.99
N ASN A 116 -17.84 20.85 18.87
CA ASN A 116 -17.12 22.13 18.76
C ASN A 116 -15.62 21.95 19.05
N LYS A 117 -14.75 22.52 18.21
CA LYS A 117 -13.28 22.50 18.33
C LYS A 117 -12.70 23.76 18.98
N GLU A 118 -13.55 24.68 19.43
CA GLU A 118 -13.10 25.91 20.10
C GLU A 118 -12.40 25.60 21.44
N GLU A 119 -12.80 24.53 22.12
CA GLU A 119 -12.11 24.06 23.33
C GLU A 119 -10.83 23.30 22.99
N LEU A 120 -9.72 23.67 23.64
CA LEU A 120 -8.39 23.10 23.44
C LEU A 120 -8.36 21.56 23.63
N TRP A 121 -9.09 21.04 24.61
CA TRP A 121 -9.19 19.59 24.84
C TRP A 121 -9.94 18.86 23.72
N SER A 122 -10.99 19.49 23.19
CA SER A 122 -11.78 18.96 22.07
C SER A 122 -10.95 18.91 20.78
N ASP A 123 -10.11 19.92 20.56
CA ASP A 123 -9.19 20.01 19.43
C ASP A 123 -8.06 18.96 19.51
N ILE A 124 -7.44 18.79 20.69
CA ILE A 124 -6.43 17.75 20.92
C ILE A 124 -7.04 16.35 20.70
N PHE A 125 -8.22 16.09 21.27
CA PHE A 125 -8.91 14.82 21.12
C PHE A 125 -9.21 14.51 19.65
N THR A 126 -9.69 15.52 18.91
CA THR A 126 -9.98 15.40 17.47
C THR A 126 -8.74 15.03 16.67
N ASN A 127 -7.63 15.75 16.87
CA ASN A 127 -6.39 15.50 16.14
C ASN A 127 -5.80 14.13 16.46
N LEU A 128 -5.92 13.68 17.72
CA LEU A 128 -5.47 12.36 18.14
C LEU A 128 -6.33 11.24 17.54
N LEU A 129 -7.66 11.41 17.51
CA LEU A 129 -8.57 10.50 16.83
C LEU A 129 -8.22 10.39 15.34
N LEU A 130 -8.07 11.54 14.65
CA LEU A 130 -7.70 11.61 13.23
C LEU A 130 -6.38 10.90 12.95
N LEU A 131 -5.37 11.13 13.79
CA LEU A 131 -4.07 10.47 13.70
C LEU A 131 -4.22 8.95 13.80
N ILE A 132 -4.97 8.43 14.78
CA ILE A 132 -5.20 7.00 14.93
C ILE A 132 -5.90 6.43 13.69
N THR A 133 -7.02 7.03 13.26
CA THR A 133 -7.74 6.54 12.07
C THR A 133 -6.89 6.56 10.81
N THR A 134 -6.10 7.61 10.60
CA THR A 134 -5.25 7.73 9.41
C THR A 134 -4.10 6.72 9.45
N THR A 135 -3.49 6.52 10.62
CA THR A 135 -2.44 5.51 10.82
C THR A 135 -2.98 4.11 10.53
N CYS A 136 -4.13 3.75 11.11
CA CYS A 136 -4.78 2.47 10.84
C CYS A 136 -5.12 2.28 9.34
N GLY A 137 -5.61 3.33 8.68
CA GLY A 137 -5.88 3.30 7.24
C GLY A 137 -4.63 3.06 6.40
N MET A 138 -3.54 3.77 6.74
CA MET A 138 -2.23 3.61 6.08
C MET A 138 -1.62 2.23 6.32
N ASP A 139 -1.79 1.65 7.50
CA ASP A 139 -1.33 0.29 7.80
C ASP A 139 -2.03 -0.75 6.93
N VAL A 140 -3.36 -0.65 6.81
CA VAL A 140 -4.13 -1.55 5.93
C VAL A 140 -3.72 -1.37 4.47
N PHE A 141 -3.50 -0.13 4.03
CA PHE A 141 -3.06 0.16 2.67
C PHE A 141 -1.63 -0.35 2.40
N SER A 142 -0.73 -0.20 3.37
CA SER A 142 0.65 -0.69 3.32
C SER A 142 0.68 -2.22 3.28
N ALA A 143 -0.09 -2.90 4.12
CA ALA A 143 -0.18 -4.35 4.15
C ALA A 143 -0.74 -4.92 2.84
N THR A 144 -1.83 -4.35 2.32
CA THR A 144 -2.41 -4.80 1.04
C THR A 144 -1.47 -4.56 -0.13
N SER A 145 -0.85 -3.37 -0.22
CA SER A 145 0.12 -3.06 -1.28
C SER A 145 1.38 -3.94 -1.18
N SER A 146 1.78 -4.32 0.03
CA SER A 146 2.89 -5.24 0.25
C SER A 146 2.61 -6.62 -0.35
N ILE A 147 1.39 -7.14 -0.17
CA ILE A 147 0.96 -8.41 -0.75
C ILE A 147 0.97 -8.34 -2.28
N ASP A 148 0.41 -7.27 -2.86
CA ASP A 148 0.38 -7.07 -4.31
C ASP A 148 1.80 -7.05 -4.91
N ILE A 149 2.72 -6.34 -4.26
CA ILE A 149 4.13 -6.24 -4.71
C ILE A 149 4.86 -7.56 -4.55
N THR A 150 4.67 -8.25 -3.43
CA THR A 150 5.25 -9.59 -3.22
C THR A 150 4.77 -10.53 -4.31
N PHE A 151 3.46 -10.56 -4.60
CA PHE A 151 2.90 -11.39 -5.65
C PHE A 151 3.49 -11.05 -7.03
N ALA A 152 3.53 -9.77 -7.40
CA ALA A 152 4.08 -9.31 -8.67
C ALA A 152 5.57 -9.69 -8.83
N LEU A 153 6.37 -9.54 -7.76
CA LEU A 153 7.78 -9.92 -7.77
C LEU A 153 7.96 -11.43 -7.93
N TYR A 154 7.17 -12.24 -7.23
CA TYR A 154 7.24 -13.70 -7.35
C TYR A 154 6.79 -14.19 -8.73
N ILE A 155 5.70 -13.66 -9.29
CA ILE A 155 5.30 -13.98 -10.67
C ILE A 155 6.41 -13.60 -11.65
N SER A 156 6.99 -12.40 -11.52
CA SER A 156 8.10 -11.96 -12.38
C SER A 156 9.33 -12.86 -12.28
N ALA A 157 9.64 -13.39 -11.08
CA ALA A 157 10.71 -14.36 -10.92
C ALA A 157 10.36 -15.71 -11.56
N CYS A 158 9.12 -16.19 -11.39
CA CYS A 158 8.63 -17.42 -12.01
C CYS A 158 8.73 -17.36 -13.53
N THR A 159 8.28 -16.26 -14.15
CA THR A 159 8.30 -16.09 -15.60
C THR A 159 9.72 -16.03 -16.15
N LYS A 160 10.64 -15.33 -15.46
CA LYS A 160 12.07 -15.31 -15.84
C LYS A 160 12.72 -16.70 -15.74
N ILE A 161 12.38 -17.48 -14.72
CA ILE A 161 12.87 -18.85 -14.57
C ILE A 161 12.33 -19.72 -15.70
N LEU A 162 11.04 -19.59 -16.03
CA LEU A 162 10.40 -20.32 -17.12
C LEU A 162 11.05 -19.99 -18.47
N GLU A 163 11.29 -18.70 -18.74
CA GLU A 163 11.96 -18.21 -19.95
C GLU A 163 13.39 -18.79 -20.05
N ASN A 164 14.16 -18.76 -18.95
CA ASN A 164 15.51 -19.32 -18.94
C ASN A 164 15.52 -20.84 -19.16
N LYS A 165 14.55 -21.58 -18.60
CA LYS A 165 14.38 -23.02 -18.87
C LYS A 165 13.99 -23.31 -20.31
N LEU A 166 13.12 -22.49 -20.90
CA LEU A 166 12.74 -22.59 -22.33
C LEU A 166 13.96 -22.42 -23.23
N ILE A 167 14.84 -21.46 -22.93
CA ILE A 167 16.06 -21.19 -23.69
C ILE A 167 17.07 -22.32 -23.52
N ASN A 168 17.30 -22.80 -22.29
CA ASN A 168 18.39 -23.75 -22.01
C ASN A 168 18.02 -25.23 -22.18
N LYS A 169 16.78 -25.61 -21.84
CA LYS A 169 16.32 -27.01 -21.85
C LYS A 169 15.38 -27.34 -23.01
N GLY A 170 14.88 -26.34 -23.74
CA GLY A 170 14.00 -26.50 -24.91
C GLY A 170 12.54 -26.85 -24.55
N ILE A 171 11.61 -26.51 -25.46
CA ILE A 171 10.13 -26.56 -25.27
C ILE A 171 9.59 -27.96 -24.88
N LYS A 172 10.33 -29.03 -25.16
CA LYS A 172 9.90 -30.42 -24.88
C LYS A 172 10.15 -30.90 -23.45
N ASN A 173 10.72 -30.06 -22.58
CA ASN A 173 10.99 -30.47 -21.20
C ASN A 173 9.71 -30.43 -20.34
N GLU A 174 9.35 -31.56 -19.76
CA GLU A 174 8.14 -31.77 -18.95
C GLU A 174 8.09 -30.84 -17.72
N GLU A 175 9.26 -30.48 -17.17
CA GLU A 175 9.38 -29.52 -16.06
C GLU A 175 8.86 -28.11 -16.41
N ILE A 176 8.93 -27.71 -17.69
CA ILE A 176 8.43 -26.41 -18.16
C ILE A 176 6.90 -26.41 -18.16
N TYR A 177 6.28 -27.54 -18.53
CA TYR A 177 4.83 -27.69 -18.54
C TYR A 177 4.25 -27.70 -17.13
N GLU A 178 4.93 -28.36 -16.18
CA GLU A 178 4.55 -28.33 -14.76
C GLU A 178 4.66 -26.93 -14.16
N GLN A 179 5.76 -26.21 -14.42
CA GLN A 179 5.90 -24.82 -13.95
C GLN A 179 4.90 -23.87 -14.61
N HIS A 180 4.62 -24.02 -15.90
CA HIS A 180 3.63 -23.19 -16.57
C HIS A 180 2.23 -23.41 -15.99
N LYS A 181 1.85 -24.68 -15.75
CA LYS A 181 0.58 -25.05 -15.09
C LYS A 181 0.47 -24.46 -13.69
N LEU A 182 1.53 -24.52 -12.89
CA LEU A 182 1.57 -23.93 -11.55
C LEU A 182 1.41 -22.40 -11.58
N ILE A 183 1.95 -21.73 -12.61
CA ILE A 183 1.75 -20.29 -12.82
C ILE A 183 0.31 -19.98 -13.25
N THR A 184 -0.31 -20.82 -14.10
CA THR A 184 -1.71 -20.61 -14.51
C THR A 184 -2.69 -20.89 -13.37
N GLU A 185 -2.35 -21.77 -12.43
CA GLU A 185 -3.17 -22.03 -11.23
C GLU A 185 -3.06 -20.93 -10.15
N LEU A 186 -2.17 -19.95 -10.34
CA LEU A 186 -2.08 -18.73 -9.51
C LEU A 186 -2.90 -17.55 -10.08
N GLU A 187 -3.34 -17.63 -11.34
CA GLU A 187 -4.14 -16.62 -12.05
C GLU A 187 -5.65 -16.82 -11.79
#